data_AF-A0AAU6Z7V2-F1
#
_entry.id   AF-A0AAU6Z7V2-F1
#
_cell.length_a   1.000
_cell.length_b   1.000
_cell.length_c   1.000
_cell.angle_alpha   90.00
_cell.angle_beta   90.00
_cell.angle_gamma   90.00
#
_symmetry.space_group_name_H-M   'P 1'
#
loop_
_entity.id
_entity.type
_entity.pdbx_description
1 polymer ?
#
loop_
_entity_poly.entity_id
_entity_poly.type
_entity_poly.pdbx_seq_one_letter_code
_entity_poly.pdbx_strand_id
1 'polypeptide(L)'
;MTLNSNPSETATHVVGMIAVLSHIDSAGFHGIDTALRGESPIIDEFWSSRARAAQIAAASISWPGELQPQAKSFSDAAGRLAAALSAGDAKAAAQPAREAHAAWHTLNTPAWNYLAKTAGLQKAGDANQHQHQHQAP
;
A
#
# COMPACT_ATOMS: atom_id res chain seq x y z
N MET A 1 -11.55 -5.99 29.13
CA MET A 1 -12.41 -4.94 28.55
C MET A 1 -12.50 -5.22 27.06
N THR A 2 -13.51 -5.98 26.65
CA THR A 2 -13.73 -6.35 25.25
C THR A 2 -14.61 -5.27 24.65
N LEU A 3 -14.06 -4.42 23.79
CA LEU A 3 -14.86 -3.48 23.01
C LEU A 3 -15.56 -4.30 21.94
N ASN A 4 -16.84 -4.64 22.18
CA ASN A 4 -17.72 -5.12 21.13
C ASN A 4 -17.96 -3.95 20.16
N SER A 5 -17.17 -3.86 19.10
CA SER A 5 -17.39 -2.86 18.06
C SER A 5 -18.79 -3.04 17.46
N ASN A 6 -19.51 -1.93 17.28
CA ASN A 6 -20.85 -1.97 16.69
C ASN A 6 -20.76 -2.47 15.23
N PRO A 7 -21.71 -3.30 14.75
CA PRO A 7 -21.69 -3.79 13.36
C PRO A 7 -21.63 -2.67 12.30
N SER A 8 -22.22 -1.51 12.58
CA SER A 8 -22.16 -0.32 11.72
C SER A 8 -20.77 0.31 11.66
N GLU A 9 -20.06 0.39 12.79
CA GLU A 9 -18.69 0.91 12.85
C GLU A 9 -17.73 0.00 12.07
N THR A 10 -17.89 -1.32 12.20
CA THR A 10 -17.14 -2.30 11.42
C THR A 10 -17.40 -2.15 9.92
N ALA A 11 -18.66 -1.96 9.50
CA ALA A 11 -19.01 -1.78 8.09
C ALA A 11 -18.44 -0.47 7.51
N THR A 12 -18.54 0.64 8.24
CA THR A 12 -17.92 1.92 7.83
C THR A 12 -16.40 1.81 7.71
N HIS A 13 -15.76 1.09 8.64
CA HIS A 13 -14.32 0.88 8.61
C HIS A 13 -13.87 0.04 7.42
N VAL A 14 -14.57 -1.05 7.11
CA VAL A 14 -14.33 -1.91 5.93
C VAL A 14 -14.46 -1.12 4.63
N VAL A 15 -15.53 -0.33 4.47
CA VAL A 15 -15.74 0.51 3.28
C VAL A 15 -14.64 1.55 3.15
N GLY A 16 -14.23 2.19 4.25
CA GLY A 16 -13.13 3.14 4.28
C GLY A 16 -11.80 2.52 3.82
N MET A 17 -11.49 1.31 4.31
CA MET A 17 -10.29 0.58 3.86
C MET A 17 -10.35 0.25 2.37
N ILE A 18 -11.48 -0.26 1.85
CA ILE A 18 -11.64 -0.54 0.41
C ILE A 18 -11.39 0.72 -0.42
N ALA A 19 -12.02 1.84 -0.04
CA ALA A 19 -11.86 3.10 -0.76
C ALA A 19 -10.40 3.57 -0.77
N VAL A 20 -9.70 3.50 0.36
CA VAL A 20 -8.29 3.89 0.47
C VAL A 20 -7.40 2.97 -0.35
N LEU A 21 -7.58 1.65 -0.28
CA LEU A 21 -6.76 0.68 -1.03
C LEU A 21 -6.96 0.84 -2.54
N SER A 22 -8.21 0.96 -3.01
CA SER A 22 -8.49 1.22 -4.42
C SER A 22 -7.87 2.53 -4.91
N HIS A 23 -7.86 3.57 -4.07
CA HIS A 23 -7.21 4.83 -4.40
C HIS A 23 -5.67 4.69 -4.50
N ILE A 24 -5.06 4.01 -3.52
CA ILE A 24 -3.62 3.70 -3.51
C ILE A 24 -3.21 2.87 -4.73
N ASP A 25 -3.97 1.84 -5.08
CA ASP A 25 -3.70 0.98 -6.24
C ASP A 25 -3.75 1.77 -7.56
N SER A 26 -4.69 2.70 -7.67
CA SER A 26 -4.81 3.58 -8.85
C SER A 26 -3.63 4.56 -9.02
N ALA A 27 -2.83 4.80 -7.98
CA ALA A 27 -1.70 5.73 -8.04
C ALA A 27 -0.52 5.19 -8.87
N GLY A 28 -0.45 3.86 -9.09
CA GLY A 28 0.47 3.26 -10.07
C GLY A 28 1.95 3.20 -9.63
N PHE A 29 2.24 3.01 -8.34
CA PHE A 29 3.61 3.03 -7.80
C PHE A 29 4.60 2.09 -8.51
N HIS A 30 4.14 0.91 -8.96
CA HIS A 30 4.97 -0.01 -9.77
C HIS A 30 5.42 0.62 -11.10
N GLY A 31 4.49 1.29 -11.79
CA GLY A 31 4.77 1.97 -13.05
C GLY A 31 5.73 3.14 -12.87
N ILE A 32 5.55 3.93 -11.80
CA ILE A 32 6.44 5.05 -11.43
C ILE A 32 7.87 4.53 -11.17
N ASP A 33 8.03 3.49 -10.34
CA ASP A 33 9.34 2.89 -10.03
C ASP A 33 10.02 2.35 -11.29
N THR A 34 9.28 1.65 -12.15
CA THR A 34 9.82 1.10 -13.40
C THR A 34 10.27 2.21 -14.35
N ALA A 35 9.46 3.26 -14.52
CA ALA A 35 9.78 4.36 -15.42
C ALA A 35 11.00 5.18 -14.97
N LEU A 36 11.14 5.45 -13.66
CA LEU A 36 12.26 6.23 -13.13
C LEU A 36 13.60 5.46 -13.10
N ARG A 37 13.58 4.14 -13.28
CA ARG A 37 14.79 3.31 -13.41
C ARG A 37 15.17 2.99 -14.86
N GLY A 38 14.39 3.43 -15.83
CA GLY A 38 14.69 3.24 -17.25
C GLY A 38 15.93 4.01 -17.71
N GLU A 39 16.40 3.73 -18.93
CA GLU A 39 17.57 4.38 -19.52
C GLU A 39 17.37 5.89 -19.77
N SER A 40 16.11 6.34 -19.87
CA SER A 40 15.74 7.74 -20.05
C SER A 40 14.52 8.05 -19.16
N PRO A 41 14.74 8.29 -17.85
CA PRO A 41 13.66 8.45 -16.90
C PRO A 41 12.94 9.79 -17.13
N ILE A 42 11.63 9.72 -17.29
CA ILE A 42 10.74 10.88 -17.45
C ILE A 42 9.83 10.94 -16.23
N ILE A 43 9.60 12.14 -15.70
CA ILE A 43 8.57 12.39 -14.70
C ILE A 43 7.29 12.81 -15.42
N ASP A 44 6.21 12.06 -15.20
CA ASP A 44 4.86 12.51 -15.55
C ASP A 44 4.40 13.60 -14.56
N GLU A 45 3.81 14.67 -15.08
CA GLU A 45 3.42 15.85 -14.30
C GLU A 45 2.42 15.55 -13.18
N PHE A 46 1.65 14.46 -13.29
CA PHE A 46 0.65 14.08 -12.30
C PHE A 46 1.19 13.16 -11.20
N TRP A 47 2.36 12.52 -11.36
CA TRP A 47 2.83 11.53 -10.39
C TRP A 47 3.00 12.09 -8.98
N SER A 48 3.50 13.32 -8.83
CA SER A 48 3.63 13.94 -7.51
C SER A 48 2.27 14.07 -6.82
N SER A 49 1.27 14.57 -7.55
CA SER A 49 -0.09 14.73 -7.02
C SER A 49 -0.75 13.40 -6.68
N ARG A 50 -0.52 12.34 -7.47
CA ARG A 50 -1.04 10.99 -7.21
C ARG A 50 -0.39 10.37 -5.96
N ALA A 51 0.93 10.46 -5.84
CA ALA A 51 1.64 9.98 -4.65
C ALA A 51 1.18 10.72 -3.38
N ARG A 52 0.96 12.04 -3.48
CA ARG A 52 0.44 12.85 -2.38
C ARG A 52 -1.00 12.49 -2.02
N ALA A 53 -1.87 12.26 -3.00
CA ALA A 53 -3.25 11.85 -2.75
C ALA A 53 -3.32 10.48 -2.07
N ALA A 54 -2.49 9.53 -2.52
CA ALA A 54 -2.38 8.22 -1.89
C ALA A 54 -1.87 8.30 -0.44
N GLN A 55 -0.90 9.18 -0.15
CA GLN A 55 -0.46 9.46 1.22
C GLN A 55 -1.63 9.97 2.09
N ILE A 56 -2.38 10.96 1.60
CA ILE A 56 -3.52 11.54 2.32
C ILE A 56 -4.57 10.46 2.60
N ALA A 57 -4.91 9.64 1.60
CA ALA A 57 -5.88 8.56 1.75
C ALA A 57 -5.45 7.57 2.85
N ALA A 58 -4.18 7.13 2.84
CA ALA A 58 -3.65 6.23 3.86
C ALA A 58 -3.69 6.84 5.27
N ALA A 59 -3.46 8.15 5.40
CA ALA A 59 -3.49 8.85 6.67
C ALA A 59 -4.91 9.20 7.17
N SER A 60 -5.94 9.07 6.34
CA SER A 60 -7.30 9.54 6.63
C SER A 60 -8.20 8.53 7.34
N ILE A 61 -7.72 7.30 7.53
CA ILE A 61 -8.47 6.25 8.22
C ILE A 61 -7.67 5.69 9.39
N SER A 62 -8.37 5.18 10.39
CA SER A 62 -7.76 4.33 11.41
C SER A 62 -7.53 2.95 10.81
N TRP A 63 -6.30 2.46 10.79
CA TRP A 63 -6.00 1.10 10.34
C TRP A 63 -6.19 0.10 11.48
N PRO A 64 -6.56 -1.16 11.19
CA PRO A 64 -6.44 -2.24 12.17
C PRO A 64 -5.03 -2.26 12.78
N GLY A 65 -4.91 -2.57 14.07
CA GLY A 65 -3.62 -2.47 14.78
C GLY A 65 -2.48 -3.25 14.12
N GLU A 66 -2.78 -4.41 13.51
CA GLU A 66 -1.80 -5.23 12.79
C GLU A 66 -1.31 -4.66 11.44
N LEU A 67 -2.04 -3.66 10.90
CA LEU A 67 -1.74 -2.97 9.65
C LEU A 67 -1.19 -1.55 9.86
N GLN A 68 -1.30 -1.01 11.08
CA GLN A 68 -0.93 0.37 11.39
C GLN A 68 0.55 0.69 11.07
N PRO A 69 1.54 -0.18 11.39
CA PRO A 69 2.94 0.07 11.03
C PRO A 69 3.16 0.15 9.52
N GLN A 70 2.51 -0.73 8.75
CA GLN A 70 2.62 -0.81 7.29
C GLN A 70 1.96 0.40 6.63
N ALA A 71 0.80 0.82 7.13
CA ALA A 71 0.11 2.01 6.67
C ALA A 71 0.92 3.28 6.91
N LYS A 72 1.55 3.39 8.09
CA LYS A 72 2.46 4.49 8.39
C LYS A 72 3.68 4.48 7.47
N SER A 73 4.32 3.33 7.30
CA SER A 73 5.48 3.18 6.42
C SER A 73 5.15 3.60 4.97
N PHE A 74 4.00 3.15 4.46
CA PHE A 74 3.51 3.56 3.15
C PHE A 74 3.25 5.06 3.06
N SER A 75 2.54 5.65 4.02
CA SER A 75 2.27 7.10 4.04
C SER A 75 3.57 7.92 4.04
N ASP A 76 4.56 7.53 4.84
CA ASP A 76 5.85 8.23 4.90
C ASP A 76 6.61 8.09 3.58
N ALA A 77 6.63 6.90 2.96
CA ALA A 77 7.30 6.65 1.68
C ALA A 77 6.62 7.38 0.51
N ALA A 78 5.28 7.37 0.44
CA ALA A 78 4.52 8.12 -0.55
C ALA A 78 4.76 9.62 -0.44
N GLY A 79 4.90 10.16 0.78
CA GLY A 79 5.27 11.55 1.00
C GLY A 79 6.67 11.90 0.51
N ARG A 80 7.67 11.02 0.77
CA ARG A 80 9.04 11.20 0.23
C ARG A 80 9.04 11.18 -1.30
N LEU A 81 8.32 10.25 -1.91
CA LEU A 81 8.19 10.18 -3.36
C LEU A 81 7.52 11.45 -3.92
N ALA A 82 6.41 11.90 -3.35
CA ALA A 82 5.71 13.10 -3.79
C ALA A 82 6.64 14.32 -3.80
N ALA A 83 7.43 14.50 -2.74
CA ALA A 83 8.41 15.59 -2.63
C ALA A 83 9.52 15.48 -3.68
N ALA A 84 10.07 14.28 -3.89
CA ALA A 84 11.11 14.07 -4.89
C ALA A 84 10.62 14.33 -6.32
N LEU A 85 9.39 13.90 -6.63
CA LEU A 85 8.76 14.17 -7.93
C LEU A 85 8.49 15.66 -8.14
N SER A 86 8.06 16.39 -7.10
CA SER A 86 7.86 17.85 -7.19
C SER A 86 9.14 18.62 -7.48
N ALA A 87 10.30 18.08 -7.12
CA ALA A 87 11.59 18.70 -7.42
C ALA A 87 12.01 18.55 -8.90
N GLY A 88 11.32 17.71 -9.68
CA GLY A 88 11.57 17.55 -11.12
C GLY A 88 12.86 16.80 -11.49
N ASP A 89 13.58 16.24 -10.52
CA ASP A 89 14.78 15.43 -10.76
C ASP A 89 14.41 13.93 -10.78
N ALA A 90 14.29 13.38 -11.98
CA ALA A 90 13.92 11.98 -12.21
C ALA A 90 14.92 11.00 -11.60
N LYS A 91 16.22 11.34 -11.60
CA LYS A 91 17.27 10.48 -11.04
C LYS A 91 17.19 10.46 -9.52
N ALA A 92 16.97 11.61 -8.90
CA ALA A 92 16.79 11.71 -7.45
C ALA A 92 15.48 11.04 -6.98
N ALA A 93 14.44 11.01 -7.82
CA ALA A 93 13.16 10.38 -7.50
C ALA A 93 13.17 8.83 -7.56
N ALA A 94 14.17 8.21 -8.20
CA ALA A 94 14.22 6.76 -8.40
C ALA A 94 14.23 5.95 -7.09
N GLN A 95 15.04 6.35 -6.11
CA GLN A 95 15.10 5.65 -4.82
C GLN A 95 13.81 5.83 -3.99
N PRO A 96 13.25 7.05 -3.83
CA PRO A 96 11.93 7.23 -3.23
C PRO A 96 10.82 6.43 -3.92
N ALA A 97 10.87 6.27 -5.25
CA ALA A 97 9.87 5.49 -6.00
C ALA A 97 9.94 4.01 -5.64
N ARG A 98 11.15 3.46 -5.57
CA ARG A 98 11.39 2.08 -5.13
C ARG A 98 10.88 1.85 -3.70
N GLU A 99 11.14 2.79 -2.79
CA GLU A 99 10.66 2.71 -1.41
C GLU A 99 9.14 2.73 -1.33
N ALA A 100 8.48 3.63 -2.05
CA ALA A 100 7.02 3.72 -2.08
C ALA A 100 6.39 2.47 -2.71
N HIS A 101 6.97 1.93 -3.78
CA HIS A 101 6.54 0.68 -4.40
C HIS A 101 6.67 -0.52 -3.44
N ALA A 102 7.79 -0.64 -2.73
CA ALA A 102 7.98 -1.69 -1.73
C ALA A 102 7.00 -1.55 -0.56
N ALA A 103 6.83 -0.33 -0.03
CA ALA A 103 5.90 -0.06 1.07
C ALA A 103 4.43 -0.30 0.66
N TRP A 104 4.08 -0.03 -0.60
CA TRP A 104 2.79 -0.39 -1.17
C TRP A 104 2.55 -1.89 -1.10
N HIS A 105 3.50 -2.73 -1.56
CA HIS A 105 3.36 -4.19 -1.43
C HIS A 105 3.22 -4.65 0.03
N THR A 106 3.99 -4.04 0.94
CA THR A 106 3.93 -4.36 2.38
C THR A 106 2.59 -4.00 3.02
N LEU A 107 1.88 -2.99 2.52
CA LEU A 107 0.55 -2.62 3.00
C LEU A 107 -0.58 -3.39 2.28
N ASN A 108 -0.53 -3.43 0.95
CA ASN A 108 -1.67 -3.78 0.11
C ASN A 108 -2.09 -5.24 0.30
N THR A 109 -1.14 -6.17 0.22
CA THR A 109 -1.43 -7.61 0.34
C THR A 109 -2.01 -7.94 1.73
N PRO A 110 -1.40 -7.53 2.86
CA PRO A 110 -1.99 -7.77 4.17
C PRO A 110 -3.36 -7.10 4.35
N ALA A 111 -3.56 -5.90 3.82
CA ALA A 111 -4.83 -5.19 3.96
C ALA A 111 -5.99 -5.84 3.20
N TRP A 112 -5.76 -6.30 1.96
CA TRP A 112 -6.76 -7.09 1.24
C TRP A 112 -7.03 -8.44 1.90
N ASN A 113 -6.00 -9.09 2.46
CA ASN A 113 -6.17 -10.34 3.23
C ASN A 113 -7.01 -10.11 4.49
N TYR A 114 -6.81 -8.99 5.19
CA TYR A 114 -7.64 -8.60 6.33
C TYR A 114 -9.11 -8.42 5.91
N LEU A 115 -9.35 -7.71 4.80
CA LEU A 115 -10.71 -7.51 4.29
C LEU A 115 -11.37 -8.83 3.89
N ALA A 116 -10.63 -9.73 3.22
CA ALA A 116 -11.12 -11.07 2.87
C ALA A 116 -11.47 -11.89 4.12
N LYS A 117 -10.66 -11.81 5.18
CA LYS A 117 -10.95 -12.43 6.49
C LYS A 117 -12.24 -11.88 7.09
N THR A 118 -12.36 -10.57 7.15
CA THR A 118 -13.52 -9.88 7.72
C THR A 118 -14.80 -10.21 6.95
N ALA A 119 -14.71 -10.42 5.63
CA ALA A 119 -15.83 -10.82 4.79
C ALA A 119 -16.15 -12.33 4.82
N GLY A 120 -15.36 -13.15 5.53
CA GLY A 120 -15.53 -14.61 5.54
C GLY A 120 -15.14 -15.30 4.23
N LEU A 121 -14.31 -14.66 3.40
CA LEU A 121 -13.88 -15.17 2.08
C LEU A 121 -12.56 -15.95 2.12
N GLN A 122 -11.99 -16.19 3.30
CA GLN A 122 -10.78 -17.02 3.41
C GLN A 122 -11.09 -18.46 3.02
N LYS A 123 -10.36 -18.99 2.03
CA LYS A 123 -10.41 -20.42 1.73
C LYS A 123 -9.87 -21.20 2.92
N ALA A 124 -10.55 -22.28 3.29
CA ALA A 124 -10.00 -23.28 4.20
C ALA A 124 -8.80 -23.96 3.52
N GLY A 125 -7.58 -23.42 3.69
CA GLY A 125 -6.37 -24.00 3.09
C GLY A 125 -5.11 -23.12 3.06
N ASP A 126 -5.24 -21.80 3.15
CA ASP A 126 -4.08 -20.90 2.92
C ASP A 126 -3.11 -20.80 4.11
N ALA A 127 -3.42 -21.45 5.23
CA ALA A 127 -2.54 -21.49 6.41
C ALA A 127 -1.32 -22.42 6.26
N ASN A 128 -1.20 -23.18 5.15
CA ASN A 128 -0.22 -24.27 5.05
C ASN A 128 0.82 -24.15 3.92
N GLN A 129 0.98 -22.99 3.27
CA GLN A 129 1.98 -22.79 2.22
C GLN A 129 3.20 -21.97 2.67
N HIS A 130 3.88 -22.44 3.73
CA HIS A 130 5.27 -22.05 4.03
C HIS A 130 6.14 -23.27 4.42
N GLN A 131 5.80 -24.46 3.94
CA GLN A 131 6.68 -25.63 4.01
C GLN A 131 7.01 -26.13 2.61
N HIS A 132 7.70 -25.32 1.81
CA HIS A 132 8.59 -25.89 0.80
C HIS A 132 9.86 -26.33 1.51
N GLN A 133 9.82 -27.56 2.01
CA GLN A 133 11.03 -28.31 2.34
C GLN A 133 11.86 -28.42 1.05
N HIS A 134 13.07 -27.87 1.08
CA HIS A 134 14.12 -28.29 0.18
C HIS A 134 14.44 -29.76 0.45
N GLN A 135 13.88 -30.65 -0.35
CA GLN A 135 14.48 -31.95 -0.61
C GLN A 135 14.93 -31.92 -2.07
N ALA A 136 16.25 -31.82 -2.24
CA ALA A 136 16.91 -32.14 -3.50
C ALA A 136 17.59 -33.51 -3.35
N PRO A 137 17.64 -34.31 -4.43
CA PRO A 137 18.24 -35.65 -4.44
C PRO A 137 19.77 -35.64 -4.28
#